data_AF-A0A0D8Y0X9-F1
#
_entry.id   AF-A0A0D8Y0X9-F1
#
_cell.length_a   1.000
_cell.length_b   1.000
_cell.length_c   1.000
_cell.angle_alpha   90.00
_cell.angle_beta   90.00
_cell.angle_gamma   90.00
#
_symmetry.space_group_name_H-M   'P 1'
#
loop_
_entity.id
_entity.type
_entity.pdbx_description
1 polymer ?
#
loop_
_entity_poly.entity_id
_entity_poly.type
_entity_poly.pdbx_seq_one_letter_code
_entity_poly.pdbx_strand_id
1 'polypeptide(L)'
;MSTVATQRNVEVEVPVNIALIKYWGKKDEDHIIPVNNSVSLNIDELFARTYVQCSYYDSMDSVSINNVTVDLTRNPRFLRCFDDYKASDMFAELCTFVQYARQLIQGHAMLYDSAGIVSKPQLSFQVSSTTNFPVGAGLASSAAGFAAIAFGIGKMFDLTMNEVSSLARIGSGSACRSVFGGLVEWEAGSEPSGADSFAKQLTSDKSWPELRAVVIVLDESEKKVSSSEGMRRSMDTSELLPYRAKEIVPNRIERLCEAFKAHDFEEFARITMADSNQFHAICLDTSPPLKYMSEASWQVVHAVEEFNSRGQIRAGYTFDAGPNACVFLQNEDVVPFLLQLSNYLTLPPTTMEDIENIAHVDIKEKANLCNAKNIVISGVGASPKVISNYD
;
A
#
# COMPACT_ATOMS: atom_id res chain seq x y z
N MET A 1 39.60 -12.08 11.47
CA MET A 1 39.20 -12.17 10.05
C MET A 1 37.88 -12.91 10.00
N SER A 2 36.75 -12.21 10.00
CA SER A 2 35.46 -12.86 9.74
C SER A 2 35.33 -13.05 8.24
N THR A 3 35.13 -14.29 7.80
CA THR A 3 34.65 -14.61 6.46
C THR A 3 33.40 -13.78 6.19
N VAL A 4 33.42 -12.93 5.15
CA VAL A 4 32.20 -12.29 4.64
C VAL A 4 31.24 -13.43 4.29
N ALA A 5 30.10 -13.52 4.98
CA ALA A 5 29.10 -14.54 4.68
C ALA A 5 28.78 -14.46 3.18
N THR A 6 29.00 -15.56 2.46
CA THR A 6 28.83 -15.64 1.00
C THR A 6 27.37 -15.45 0.56
N GLN A 7 26.45 -15.47 1.53
CA GLN A 7 25.03 -15.30 1.37
C GLN A 7 24.47 -14.63 2.63
N ARG A 8 23.52 -13.71 2.47
CA ARG A 8 22.66 -13.18 3.55
C ARG A 8 21.23 -13.49 3.20
N ASN A 9 20.39 -13.78 4.17
CA ASN A 9 18.97 -13.97 3.92
C ASN A 9 18.13 -13.62 5.14
N VAL A 10 16.88 -13.27 4.89
CA VAL A 10 15.92 -12.91 5.92
C VAL A 10 14.51 -13.23 5.43
N GLU A 11 13.67 -13.69 6.34
CA GLU A 11 12.22 -13.74 6.11
C GLU A 11 11.54 -12.65 6.93
N VAL A 12 10.69 -11.87 6.27
CA VAL A 12 9.96 -10.76 6.88
C VAL A 12 8.47 -10.85 6.60
N GLU A 13 7.68 -10.22 7.44
CA GLU A 13 6.25 -10.03 7.23
C GLU A 13 5.90 -8.56 7.33
N VAL A 14 5.21 -8.06 6.32
CA VAL A 14 4.86 -6.65 6.17
C VAL A 14 3.36 -6.48 5.95
N PRO A 15 2.68 -5.68 6.79
CA PRO A 15 1.26 -5.41 6.62
C PRO A 15 0.97 -4.53 5.41
N VAL A 16 -0.25 -4.65 4.88
CA VAL A 16 -0.79 -3.67 3.94
C VAL A 16 -1.11 -2.36 4.65
N ASN A 17 -1.20 -1.28 3.88
CA ASN A 17 -1.68 0.01 4.35
C ASN A 17 -2.89 0.47 3.53
N ILE A 18 -3.83 1.14 4.19
CA ILE A 18 -5.04 1.73 3.61
C ILE A 18 -4.88 3.25 3.61
N ALA A 19 -4.94 3.88 2.43
CA ALA A 19 -4.80 5.32 2.33
C ALA A 19 -6.04 6.05 2.87
N LEU A 20 -5.84 6.94 3.83
CA LEU A 20 -6.84 7.86 4.37
C LEU A 20 -6.83 9.18 3.60
N ILE A 21 -5.61 9.67 3.29
CA ILE A 21 -5.37 10.76 2.32
C ILE A 21 -4.67 10.15 1.10
N LYS A 22 -5.30 10.25 -0.07
CA LYS A 22 -4.91 9.50 -1.27
C LYS A 22 -3.66 10.08 -1.94
N TYR A 23 -2.76 9.16 -2.28
CA TYR A 23 -1.69 9.38 -3.25
C TYR A 23 -2.25 9.16 -4.66
N TRP A 24 -2.34 10.23 -5.45
CA TRP A 24 -2.76 10.17 -6.84
C TRP A 24 -2.07 11.27 -7.67
N GLY A 25 -1.29 10.88 -8.67
CA GLY A 25 -0.43 11.77 -9.45
C GLY A 25 1.03 11.78 -8.99
N LYS A 26 1.96 11.88 -9.95
CA LYS A 26 3.40 11.96 -9.72
C LYS A 26 3.97 13.21 -10.38
N LYS A 27 4.83 13.93 -9.66
CA LYS A 27 5.66 15.00 -10.22
C LYS A 27 6.82 14.42 -11.03
N ASP A 28 7.31 13.26 -10.59
CA ASP A 28 8.43 12.55 -11.20
C ASP A 28 8.11 11.04 -11.24
N GLU A 29 8.05 10.47 -12.44
CA GLU A 29 7.75 9.04 -12.67
C GLU A 29 8.97 8.13 -12.47
N ASP A 30 10.18 8.68 -12.55
CA ASP A 30 11.43 7.95 -12.44
C ASP A 30 11.78 7.74 -10.96
N HIS A 31 11.70 8.83 -10.19
CA HIS A 31 11.95 8.83 -8.75
C HIS A 31 10.70 8.50 -7.92
N ILE A 32 9.53 8.36 -8.55
CA ILE A 32 8.23 8.10 -7.91
C ILE A 32 7.91 9.19 -6.87
N ILE A 33 8.04 10.46 -7.25
CA ILE A 33 7.77 11.60 -6.36
C ILE A 33 6.30 12.01 -6.53
N PRO A 34 5.49 12.07 -5.46
CA PRO A 34 4.07 12.32 -5.57
C PRO A 34 3.77 13.82 -5.71
N VAL A 35 2.61 14.18 -6.24
CA VAL A 35 2.19 15.59 -6.28
C VAL A 35 1.83 16.19 -4.92
N ASN A 36 1.39 15.34 -3.99
CA ASN A 36 1.00 15.71 -2.63
C ASN A 36 1.45 14.64 -1.62
N ASN A 37 1.55 15.04 -0.35
CA ASN A 37 1.73 14.12 0.76
C ASN A 37 0.52 13.18 0.86
N SER A 38 0.69 12.01 1.46
CA SER A 38 -0.40 11.06 1.67
C SER A 38 -0.29 10.41 3.03
N VAL A 39 -1.44 10.03 3.62
CA VAL A 39 -1.50 9.42 4.95
C VAL A 39 -2.23 8.11 4.85
N SER A 40 -1.69 7.06 5.46
CA SER A 40 -2.32 5.75 5.52
C SER A 40 -2.32 5.18 6.93
N LEU A 41 -3.21 4.22 7.14
CA LEU A 41 -3.22 3.37 8.32
C LEU A 41 -2.81 1.95 7.92
N ASN A 42 -1.85 1.37 8.61
CA ASN A 42 -1.51 -0.05 8.45
C ASN A 42 -2.59 -0.92 9.10
N ILE A 43 -2.78 -2.14 8.62
CA ILE A 43 -3.71 -3.13 9.19
C ILE A 43 -3.06 -4.52 9.23
N ASP A 44 -3.28 -5.28 10.29
CA ASP A 44 -2.51 -6.50 10.58
C ASP A 44 -2.99 -7.74 9.81
N GLU A 45 -4.29 -7.84 9.51
CA GLU A 45 -4.87 -9.10 9.00
C GLU A 45 -4.52 -9.37 7.54
N LEU A 46 -3.92 -8.41 6.85
CA LEU A 46 -3.52 -8.52 5.46
C LEU A 46 -2.03 -8.20 5.35
N PHE A 47 -1.21 -9.18 4.98
CA PHE A 47 0.24 -9.03 4.92
C PHE A 47 0.89 -9.77 3.75
N ALA A 48 2.09 -9.33 3.39
CA ALA A 48 3.02 -10.06 2.55
C ALA A 48 4.11 -10.68 3.43
N ARG A 49 4.30 -11.99 3.31
CA ARG A 49 5.46 -12.70 3.89
C ARG A 49 6.48 -12.94 2.79
N THR A 50 7.70 -12.46 2.99
CA THR A 50 8.72 -12.44 1.95
C THR A 50 10.04 -12.93 2.49
N TYR A 51 10.57 -13.97 1.86
CA TYR A 51 11.95 -14.41 2.00
C TYR A 51 12.81 -13.68 0.97
N VAL A 52 13.87 -13.02 1.43
CA VAL A 52 14.85 -12.32 0.61
C VAL A 52 16.22 -12.93 0.86
N GLN A 53 16.89 -13.36 -0.19
CA GLN A 53 18.26 -13.85 -0.16
C GLN A 53 19.14 -12.98 -1.06
N CYS A 54 20.31 -12.62 -0.56
CA CYS A 54 21.35 -11.93 -1.31
C CYS A 54 22.62 -12.77 -1.38
N SER A 55 23.20 -12.91 -2.57
CA SER A 55 24.44 -13.66 -2.81
C SER A 55 25.50 -12.77 -3.49
N TYR A 56 26.77 -13.03 -3.22
CA TYR A 56 27.91 -12.26 -3.76
C TYR A 56 28.50 -12.83 -5.08
N TYR A 57 27.82 -13.80 -5.71
CA TYR A 57 28.25 -14.46 -6.95
C TYR A 57 27.26 -14.23 -8.09
N ASP A 58 27.75 -14.37 -9.33
CA ASP A 58 27.07 -14.17 -10.62
C ASP A 58 25.84 -15.10 -10.81
N SER A 59 24.82 -14.84 -10.03
CA SER A 59 23.50 -15.47 -10.09
C SER A 59 22.49 -14.41 -10.50
N MET A 60 21.46 -14.82 -11.24
CA MET A 60 20.47 -13.88 -11.74
C MET A 60 19.49 -13.48 -10.63
N ASP A 61 19.04 -12.22 -10.66
CA ASP A 61 17.94 -11.78 -9.82
C ASP A 61 16.68 -12.58 -10.15
N SER A 62 15.90 -12.95 -9.14
CA SER A 62 14.63 -13.65 -9.33
C SER A 62 13.61 -13.25 -8.28
N VAL A 63 12.35 -13.21 -8.70
CA VAL A 63 11.20 -12.94 -7.83
C VAL A 63 10.12 -13.96 -8.13
N SER A 64 9.58 -14.60 -7.09
CA SER A 64 8.37 -15.40 -7.18
C SER A 64 7.32 -14.88 -6.21
N ILE A 65 6.05 -14.88 -6.64
CA ILE A 65 4.90 -14.46 -5.83
C ILE A 65 3.87 -15.59 -5.88
N ASN A 66 3.49 -16.13 -4.71
CA ASN A 66 2.57 -17.26 -4.59
C ASN A 66 2.97 -18.44 -5.50
N ASN A 67 4.28 -18.77 -5.51
CA ASN A 67 4.90 -19.81 -6.33
C ASN A 67 4.89 -19.56 -7.85
N VAL A 68 4.53 -18.34 -8.30
CA VAL A 68 4.61 -17.94 -9.70
C VAL A 68 5.82 -17.05 -9.91
N THR A 69 6.73 -17.44 -10.80
CA THR A 69 7.91 -16.65 -11.18
C THR A 69 7.48 -15.38 -11.92
N VAL A 70 8.00 -14.23 -11.49
CA VAL A 70 7.81 -12.95 -12.15
C VAL A 70 8.88 -12.78 -13.22
N ASP A 71 8.45 -12.52 -14.46
CA ASP A 71 9.38 -12.16 -15.55
C ASP A 71 9.89 -10.73 -15.34
N LEU A 72 11.10 -10.61 -14.80
CA LEU A 72 11.76 -9.32 -14.55
C LEU A 72 12.10 -8.57 -15.84
N THR A 73 12.23 -9.26 -16.98
CA THR A 73 12.55 -8.65 -18.28
C THR A 73 11.33 -8.03 -18.97
N ARG A 74 10.13 -8.30 -18.46
CA ARG A 74 8.86 -7.81 -19.03
C ARG A 74 8.02 -7.00 -18.05
N ASN A 75 8.38 -6.98 -16.77
CA ASN A 75 7.60 -6.27 -15.76
C ASN A 75 8.07 -4.81 -15.62
N PRO A 76 7.26 -3.80 -16.04
CA PRO A 76 7.65 -2.39 -16.03
C PRO A 76 8.02 -1.86 -14.64
N ARG A 77 7.61 -2.53 -13.55
CA ARG A 77 7.99 -2.15 -12.17
C ARG A 77 9.41 -2.58 -11.80
N PHE A 78 9.92 -3.61 -12.46
CA PHE A 78 11.30 -4.08 -12.33
C PHE A 78 12.18 -3.65 -13.52
N LEU A 79 11.61 -2.96 -14.52
CA LEU A 79 12.27 -2.55 -15.77
C LEU A 79 12.44 -1.04 -15.96
N ARG A 80 12.05 -0.18 -15.01
CA ARG A 80 12.03 1.27 -15.27
C ARG A 80 13.42 1.76 -15.68
N CYS A 81 13.51 2.15 -16.94
CA CYS A 81 14.69 2.58 -17.66
C CYS A 81 14.19 3.53 -18.74
N PHE A 82 14.83 4.70 -18.86
CA PHE A 82 14.43 5.85 -19.65
C PHE A 82 13.96 5.55 -21.08
N ASP A 83 12.78 6.05 -21.45
CA ASP A 83 12.36 6.21 -22.86
C ASP A 83 12.97 7.52 -23.38
N ASP A 84 14.20 7.43 -23.88
CA ASP A 84 14.71 8.19 -25.03
C ASP A 84 16.23 7.98 -25.17
N TYR A 85 16.68 6.78 -25.53
CA TYR A 85 17.99 6.64 -26.17
C TYR A 85 17.96 5.59 -27.27
N LYS A 86 18.39 6.03 -28.45
CA LYS A 86 18.42 5.23 -29.68
C LYS A 86 19.18 3.93 -29.46
N ALA A 87 18.57 2.85 -29.94
CA ALA A 87 19.14 1.52 -30.05
C ALA A 87 20.50 1.56 -30.77
N SER A 88 21.60 1.60 -30.01
CA SER A 88 22.93 1.17 -30.48
C SER A 88 23.95 0.87 -29.37
N ASP A 89 23.65 1.11 -28.08
CA ASP A 89 24.55 0.73 -26.99
C ASP A 89 23.91 -0.35 -26.10
N MET A 90 24.61 -1.48 -25.97
CA MET A 90 24.15 -2.73 -25.36
C MET A 90 24.09 -2.69 -23.82
N PHE A 91 23.91 -1.50 -23.23
CA PHE A 91 23.86 -1.26 -21.77
C PHE A 91 23.04 0.01 -21.45
N ALA A 92 21.78 0.06 -21.85
CA ALA A 92 20.86 1.07 -21.32
C ALA A 92 20.66 0.80 -19.82
N GLU A 93 21.20 1.68 -18.97
CA GLU A 93 21.26 1.57 -17.52
C GLU A 93 19.87 1.65 -16.87
N LEU A 94 19.32 0.47 -16.64
CA LEU A 94 18.07 0.16 -15.92
C LEU A 94 18.05 0.71 -14.48
N CYS A 95 17.70 1.98 -14.24
CA CYS A 95 17.38 2.56 -12.91
C CYS A 95 16.26 1.81 -12.16
N THR A 96 16.53 0.56 -11.80
CA THR A 96 15.58 -0.40 -11.25
C THR A 96 15.66 -0.39 -9.74
N PHE A 97 14.57 -0.78 -9.09
CA PHE A 97 14.53 -1.06 -7.65
C PHE A 97 15.78 -1.83 -7.17
N VAL A 98 16.23 -2.82 -7.96
CA VAL A 98 17.41 -3.62 -7.65
C VAL A 98 18.72 -2.83 -7.80
N GLN A 99 18.86 -1.98 -8.82
CA GLN A 99 20.03 -1.11 -8.94
C GLN A 99 20.10 -0.07 -7.81
N TYR A 100 18.97 0.53 -7.43
CA TYR A 100 18.91 1.46 -6.31
C TYR A 100 19.27 0.76 -5.00
N ALA A 101 18.78 -0.46 -4.77
CA ALA A 101 19.21 -1.29 -3.64
C ALA A 101 20.72 -1.54 -3.64
N ARG A 102 21.31 -1.91 -4.79
CA ARG A 102 22.76 -2.10 -4.93
C ARG A 102 23.55 -0.82 -4.63
N GLN A 103 23.07 0.34 -5.07
CA GLN A 103 23.70 1.64 -4.80
C GLN A 103 23.68 1.98 -3.30
N LEU A 104 22.53 1.80 -2.63
CA LEU A 104 22.42 2.00 -1.19
C LEU A 104 23.37 1.07 -0.42
N ILE A 105 23.39 -0.22 -0.78
CA ILE A 105 24.27 -1.20 -0.13
C ILE A 105 25.75 -0.83 -0.31
N GLN A 106 26.16 -0.35 -1.49
CA GLN A 106 27.53 0.11 -1.73
C GLN A 106 27.94 1.28 -0.83
N GLY A 107 26.99 2.13 -0.42
CA GLY A 107 27.25 3.22 0.53
C GLY A 107 27.47 2.75 1.97
N HIS A 108 26.88 1.62 2.36
CA HIS A 108 26.93 1.09 3.74
C HIS A 108 27.95 -0.03 3.94
N ALA A 109 28.07 -0.91 2.96
CA ALA A 109 28.99 -2.04 3.01
C ALA A 109 30.34 -1.60 2.42
N MET A 110 31.31 -1.28 3.27
CA MET A 110 32.71 -1.37 2.90
C MET A 110 33.04 -2.85 2.62
N LEU A 111 32.85 -3.28 1.39
CA LEU A 111 33.11 -4.65 0.95
C LEU A 111 34.63 -4.83 0.79
N TYR A 112 35.34 -4.99 1.90
CA TYR A 112 36.78 -5.30 1.89
C TYR A 112 36.98 -6.80 1.69
N ASP A 113 37.73 -7.19 0.64
CA ASP A 113 38.41 -8.47 0.60
C ASP A 113 39.81 -8.35 1.24
N SER A 114 40.40 -9.49 1.59
CA SER A 114 41.75 -9.57 2.17
C SER A 114 42.89 -9.23 1.19
N ALA A 115 42.60 -8.85 -0.06
CA ALA A 115 43.56 -8.60 -1.13
C ALA A 115 43.62 -7.12 -1.57
N GLY A 116 42.75 -6.25 -1.05
CA GLY A 116 42.85 -4.80 -1.26
C GLY A 116 42.55 -4.33 -2.69
N ILE A 117 41.88 -5.15 -3.51
CA ILE A 117 41.44 -4.78 -4.86
C ILE A 117 39.96 -5.17 -5.00
N VAL A 118 39.06 -4.20 -4.85
CA VAL A 118 37.62 -4.44 -5.02
C VAL A 118 37.25 -4.36 -6.51
N SER A 119 37.06 -5.51 -7.16
CA SER A 119 36.03 -5.59 -8.20
C SER A 119 34.70 -5.48 -7.48
N LYS A 120 33.82 -4.55 -7.90
CA LYS A 120 32.49 -4.37 -7.30
C LYS A 120 31.79 -5.74 -7.25
N PRO A 121 31.50 -6.32 -6.06
CA PRO A 121 30.88 -7.64 -6.03
C PRO A 121 29.51 -7.55 -6.68
N GLN A 122 29.23 -8.47 -7.60
CA GLN A 122 27.92 -8.58 -8.21
C GLN A 122 26.96 -9.19 -7.19
N LEU A 123 26.13 -8.33 -6.60
CA LEU A 123 25.05 -8.76 -5.72
C LEU A 123 23.87 -9.24 -6.57
N SER A 124 23.36 -10.42 -6.24
CA SER A 124 22.11 -10.94 -6.77
C SER A 124 21.07 -11.07 -5.67
N PHE A 125 19.79 -10.93 -6.03
CA PHE A 125 18.67 -11.10 -5.12
C PHE A 125 17.72 -12.19 -5.57
N GLN A 126 17.43 -13.13 -4.69
CA GLN A 126 16.40 -14.14 -4.86
C GLN A 126 15.29 -13.85 -3.86
N VAL A 127 14.08 -13.61 -4.36
CA VAL A 127 12.92 -13.22 -3.57
C VAL A 127 11.81 -14.25 -3.77
N SER A 128 11.25 -14.74 -2.67
CA SER A 128 10.03 -15.54 -2.67
C SER A 128 9.02 -14.89 -1.74
N SER A 129 7.84 -14.54 -2.25
CA SER A 129 6.81 -13.87 -1.48
C SER A 129 5.48 -14.62 -1.53
N THR A 130 4.78 -14.64 -0.41
CA THR A 130 3.39 -15.09 -0.31
C THR A 130 2.52 -14.00 0.29
N THR A 131 1.25 -13.95 -0.11
CA THR A 131 0.25 -13.04 0.47
C THR A 131 -0.91 -13.85 1.04
N ASN A 132 -1.44 -13.48 2.20
CA ASN A 132 -2.64 -14.11 2.77
C ASN A 132 -3.95 -13.55 2.18
N PHE A 133 -3.85 -12.76 1.11
CA PHE A 133 -4.96 -12.19 0.36
C PHE A 133 -4.75 -12.35 -1.15
N PRO A 134 -5.83 -12.30 -1.97
CA PRO A 134 -5.71 -12.50 -3.41
C PRO A 134 -4.90 -11.38 -4.07
N VAL A 135 -3.91 -11.77 -4.89
CA VAL A 135 -3.13 -10.83 -5.69
C VAL A 135 -4.06 -10.16 -6.72
N GLY A 136 -3.94 -8.83 -6.86
CA GLY A 136 -4.74 -8.09 -7.83
C GLY A 136 -6.16 -7.71 -7.37
N ALA A 137 -6.58 -8.11 -6.17
CA ALA A 137 -7.88 -7.72 -5.59
C ALA A 137 -7.97 -6.23 -5.19
N GLY A 138 -7.11 -5.33 -5.70
CA GLY A 138 -7.13 -3.92 -5.31
C GLY A 138 -6.71 -3.62 -3.86
N LEU A 139 -6.31 -4.62 -3.08
CA LEU A 139 -5.91 -4.50 -1.66
C LEU A 139 -4.42 -4.12 -1.49
N ALA A 140 -3.95 -3.13 -2.25
CA ALA A 140 -2.55 -2.64 -2.19
C ALA A 140 -1.46 -3.73 -2.24
N SER A 141 -1.70 -4.84 -2.96
CA SER A 141 -0.83 -6.03 -2.95
C SER A 141 0.64 -5.74 -3.31
N SER A 142 0.88 -4.79 -4.21
CA SER A 142 2.24 -4.38 -4.57
C SER A 142 2.92 -3.52 -3.52
N ALA A 143 2.17 -2.77 -2.70
CA ALA A 143 2.73 -1.96 -1.65
C ALA A 143 3.40 -2.83 -0.58
N ALA A 144 2.66 -3.82 -0.04
CA ALA A 144 3.18 -4.75 0.96
C ALA A 144 4.36 -5.57 0.40
N GLY A 145 4.28 -6.06 -0.84
CA GLY A 145 5.36 -6.84 -1.46
C GLY A 145 6.67 -6.05 -1.62
N PHE A 146 6.64 -4.85 -2.21
CA PHE A 146 7.85 -4.03 -2.35
C PHE A 146 8.38 -3.52 -1.00
N ALA A 147 7.49 -3.23 -0.05
CA ALA A 147 7.86 -2.87 1.31
C ALA A 147 8.57 -4.02 2.02
N ALA A 148 8.11 -5.27 1.84
CA ALA A 148 8.75 -6.46 2.40
C ALA A 148 10.15 -6.70 1.82
N ILE A 149 10.33 -6.55 0.51
CA ILE A 149 11.65 -6.67 -0.10
C ILE A 149 12.58 -5.57 0.42
N ALA A 150 12.14 -4.32 0.42
CA ALA A 150 12.94 -3.19 0.90
C ALA A 150 13.31 -3.31 2.38
N PHE A 151 12.36 -3.74 3.21
CA PHE A 151 12.57 -3.97 4.64
C PHE A 151 13.56 -5.12 4.88
N GLY A 152 13.43 -6.24 4.15
CA GLY A 152 14.36 -7.36 4.22
C GLY A 152 15.79 -6.94 3.82
N ILE A 153 15.94 -6.20 2.72
CA ILE A 153 17.24 -5.63 2.31
C ILE A 153 17.79 -4.70 3.40
N GLY A 154 16.94 -3.82 3.95
CA GLY A 154 17.30 -2.92 5.03
C GLY A 154 17.84 -3.65 6.26
N LYS A 155 17.23 -4.79 6.63
CA LYS A 155 17.69 -5.63 7.74
C LYS A 155 19.00 -6.35 7.43
N MET A 156 19.20 -6.84 6.20
CA MET A 156 20.43 -7.53 5.84
C MET A 156 21.65 -6.61 5.75
N PHE A 157 21.47 -5.32 5.51
CA PHE A 157 22.54 -4.36 5.22
C PHE A 157 22.52 -3.12 6.13
N ASP A 158 21.77 -3.17 7.24
CA ASP A 158 21.69 -2.12 8.25
C ASP A 158 21.33 -0.72 7.70
N LEU A 159 20.47 -0.69 6.67
CA LEU A 159 19.99 0.58 6.09
C LEU A 159 19.13 1.35 7.10
N THR A 160 19.19 2.67 7.04
CA THR A 160 18.30 3.54 7.83
C THR A 160 16.84 3.40 7.36
N MET A 161 15.88 3.70 8.23
CA MET A 161 14.46 3.62 7.85
C MET A 161 14.07 4.58 6.72
N ASN A 162 14.76 5.72 6.58
CA ASN A 162 14.54 6.63 5.45
C ASN A 162 15.01 6.02 4.12
N GLU A 163 16.13 5.28 4.14
CA GLU A 163 16.63 4.56 2.97
C GLU A 163 15.73 3.38 2.62
N VAL A 164 15.26 2.62 3.62
CA VAL A 164 14.27 1.56 3.43
C VAL A 164 12.97 2.09 2.84
N SER A 165 12.48 3.22 3.35
CA SER A 165 11.27 3.87 2.84
C SER A 165 11.46 4.38 1.41
N SER A 166 12.60 5.00 1.11
CA SER A 166 12.96 5.44 -0.25
C SER A 166 13.09 4.26 -1.22
N LEU A 167 13.70 3.16 -0.81
CA LEU A 167 13.82 1.95 -1.63
C LEU A 167 12.43 1.36 -1.94
N ALA A 168 11.57 1.27 -0.93
CA ALA A 168 10.19 0.82 -1.11
C ALA A 168 9.41 1.75 -2.07
N ARG A 169 9.58 3.07 -1.96
CA ARG A 169 8.96 4.09 -2.83
C ARG A 169 9.25 3.83 -4.30
N ILE A 170 10.52 3.56 -4.64
CA ILE A 170 10.96 3.30 -6.02
C ILE A 170 10.27 2.07 -6.61
N GLY A 171 10.08 1.01 -5.82
CA GLY A 171 9.38 -0.20 -6.28
C GLY A 171 7.88 0.03 -6.49
N SER A 172 7.24 0.70 -5.53
CA SER A 172 5.83 1.09 -5.58
C SER A 172 5.62 2.24 -4.61
N GLY A 173 5.24 3.44 -5.07
CA GLY A 173 5.17 4.64 -4.23
C GLY A 173 4.55 4.43 -2.84
N SER A 174 3.35 3.86 -2.76
CA SER A 174 2.65 3.59 -1.48
C SER A 174 3.30 2.52 -0.58
N ALA A 175 4.26 1.74 -1.08
CA ALA A 175 5.03 0.77 -0.30
C ALA A 175 5.87 1.46 0.78
N CYS A 176 6.31 2.70 0.53
CA CYS A 176 7.11 3.46 1.49
C CYS A 176 6.41 3.62 2.85
N ARG A 177 5.06 3.62 2.88
CA ARG A 177 4.28 3.72 4.12
C ARG A 177 4.12 2.38 4.85
N SER A 178 4.18 1.27 4.13
CA SER A 178 4.08 -0.08 4.73
C SER A 178 5.32 -0.49 5.53
N VAL A 179 6.44 0.25 5.44
CA VAL A 179 7.67 -0.07 6.21
C VAL A 179 7.61 0.38 7.67
N PHE A 180 6.51 1.03 8.08
CA PHE A 180 6.19 1.45 9.44
C PHE A 180 4.83 0.89 9.87
N GLY A 181 4.50 0.91 11.16
CA GLY A 181 3.17 0.60 11.68
C GLY A 181 2.35 1.85 12.06
N GLY A 182 1.09 1.67 12.41
CA GLY A 182 0.22 2.74 12.88
C GLY A 182 -0.22 3.71 11.77
N LEU A 183 -0.28 4.99 12.10
CA LEU A 183 -0.56 6.08 11.14
C LEU A 183 0.75 6.56 10.52
N VAL A 184 0.82 6.56 9.21
CA VAL A 184 2.05 6.83 8.46
C VAL A 184 1.79 7.86 7.39
N GLU A 185 2.60 8.92 7.38
CA GLU A 185 2.61 9.92 6.32
C GLU A 185 3.75 9.63 5.34
N TRP A 186 3.48 9.73 4.04
CA TRP A 186 4.49 9.89 3.02
C TRP A 186 4.56 11.34 2.62
N GLU A 187 5.72 11.96 2.90
CA GLU A 187 6.02 13.33 2.49
C GLU A 187 6.42 13.35 1.01
N ALA A 188 5.81 14.24 0.25
CA ALA A 188 6.13 14.41 -1.16
C ALA A 188 7.58 14.86 -1.38
N GLY A 189 8.17 15.52 -0.39
CA GLY A 189 9.45 16.19 -0.54
C GLY A 189 9.35 17.42 -1.43
N SER A 190 10.47 18.12 -1.50
CA SER A 190 10.69 19.35 -2.22
C SER A 190 11.95 19.28 -3.08
N GLU A 191 12.86 18.34 -2.80
CA GLU A 191 14.08 18.18 -3.56
C GLU A 191 13.81 17.43 -4.88
N PRO A 192 14.35 17.90 -6.02
CA PRO A 192 14.23 17.19 -7.30
C PRO A 192 14.83 15.78 -7.29
N SER A 193 15.81 15.52 -6.42
CA SER A 193 16.41 14.19 -6.21
C SER A 193 15.45 13.19 -5.57
N GLY A 194 14.37 13.68 -4.92
CA GLY A 194 13.49 12.90 -4.08
C GLY A 194 14.16 12.42 -2.78
N ALA A 195 15.30 12.96 -2.37
CA ALA A 195 16.00 12.55 -1.15
C ALA A 195 15.17 12.83 0.12
N ASP A 196 14.30 13.85 0.08
CA ASP A 196 13.38 14.22 1.15
C ASP A 196 11.97 13.63 0.97
N SER A 197 11.76 12.74 0.00
CA SER A 197 10.47 12.07 -0.23
C SER A 197 10.43 10.68 0.39
N PHE A 198 10.15 10.59 1.69
CA PHE A 198 10.06 9.32 2.41
C PHE A 198 8.88 9.31 3.38
N ALA A 199 8.56 8.14 3.90
CA ALA A 199 7.51 7.99 4.89
C ALA A 199 8.02 8.16 6.32
N LYS A 200 7.15 8.68 7.19
CA LYS A 200 7.37 8.86 8.61
C LYS A 200 6.19 8.29 9.38
N GLN A 201 6.50 7.57 10.45
CA GLN A 201 5.48 7.16 11.41
C GLN A 201 5.02 8.38 12.22
N LEU A 202 3.71 8.65 12.20
CA LEU A 202 3.10 9.73 12.97
C LEU A 202 2.68 9.23 14.37
N THR A 203 2.22 7.99 14.46
CA THR A 203 1.82 7.33 15.71
C THR A 203 1.99 5.82 15.58
N SER A 204 2.10 5.13 16.71
CA SER A 204 2.19 3.67 16.74
C SER A 204 0.83 2.99 16.56
N ASP A 205 0.85 1.68 16.35
CA ASP A 205 -0.30 0.78 16.29
C ASP A 205 -1.15 0.76 17.57
N LYS A 206 -0.57 1.18 18.69
CA LYS A 206 -1.21 1.12 20.01
C LYS A 206 -1.96 2.39 20.39
N SER A 207 -1.91 3.43 19.57
CA SER A 207 -2.49 4.72 19.98
C SER A 207 -4.01 4.69 20.01
N TRP A 208 -4.67 3.98 19.08
CA TRP A 208 -6.13 3.94 18.98
C TRP A 208 -6.66 2.49 18.91
N PRO A 209 -6.65 1.76 20.03
CA PRO A 209 -6.93 0.31 20.06
C PRO A 209 -8.39 -0.06 19.75
N GLU A 210 -9.32 0.88 19.85
CA GLU A 210 -10.74 0.67 19.51
C GLU A 210 -11.01 0.74 18.00
N LEU A 211 -10.14 1.39 17.23
CA LEU A 211 -10.33 1.58 15.80
C LEU A 211 -10.25 0.23 15.06
N ARG A 212 -11.19 0.01 14.14
CA ARG A 212 -11.26 -1.16 13.27
C ARG A 212 -11.32 -0.74 11.81
N ALA A 213 -10.76 -1.59 10.97
CA ALA A 213 -10.87 -1.53 9.52
C ALA A 213 -11.63 -2.77 9.04
N VAL A 214 -12.80 -2.57 8.46
CA VAL A 214 -13.59 -3.63 7.82
C VAL A 214 -13.34 -3.55 6.32
N VAL A 215 -12.52 -4.46 5.80
CA VAL A 215 -12.21 -4.57 4.37
C VAL A 215 -13.26 -5.46 3.72
N ILE A 216 -13.98 -4.90 2.75
CA ILE A 216 -15.06 -5.57 2.02
C ILE A 216 -14.56 -5.84 0.61
N VAL A 217 -14.32 -7.12 0.31
CA VAL A 217 -13.87 -7.58 -1.00
C VAL A 217 -15.10 -7.86 -1.86
N LEU A 218 -15.30 -7.07 -2.90
CA LEU A 218 -16.49 -7.15 -3.77
C LEU A 218 -16.25 -8.09 -4.96
N ASP A 219 -17.33 -8.72 -5.44
CA ASP A 219 -17.28 -9.63 -6.57
C ASP A 219 -17.22 -8.89 -7.91
N GLU A 220 -16.02 -8.67 -8.46
CA GLU A 220 -15.89 -7.94 -9.72
C GLU A 220 -14.84 -8.43 -10.72
N SER A 221 -15.06 -7.99 -11.95
CA SER A 221 -14.17 -8.12 -13.11
C SER A 221 -12.87 -7.34 -12.93
N GLU A 222 -11.80 -7.77 -13.60
CA GLU A 222 -10.49 -7.15 -13.53
C GLU A 222 -10.50 -5.63 -13.75
N LYS A 223 -9.60 -4.96 -13.02
CA LYS A 223 -9.34 -3.52 -13.12
C LYS A 223 -8.96 -3.15 -14.55
N LYS A 224 -9.80 -2.36 -15.23
CA LYS A 224 -9.59 -1.94 -16.63
C LYS A 224 -8.35 -1.07 -16.84
N VAL A 225 -8.03 -0.17 -15.90
CA VAL A 225 -6.88 0.75 -15.99
C VAL A 225 -6.07 0.70 -14.71
N SER A 226 -4.79 0.34 -14.80
CA SER A 226 -3.89 0.27 -13.62
C SER A 226 -3.77 1.62 -12.88
N SER A 227 -3.39 1.61 -11.60
CA SER A 227 -3.21 2.87 -10.86
C SER A 227 -2.12 3.75 -11.49
N SER A 228 -1.01 3.15 -11.91
CA SER A 228 0.11 3.90 -12.50
C SER A 228 -0.30 4.63 -13.76
N GLU A 229 -1.03 3.95 -14.65
CA GLU A 229 -1.57 4.55 -15.87
C GLU A 229 -2.67 5.58 -15.57
N GLY A 230 -3.58 5.26 -14.65
CA GLY A 230 -4.66 6.17 -14.26
C GLY A 230 -4.13 7.49 -13.68
N MET A 231 -3.14 7.41 -12.78
CA MET A 231 -2.50 8.58 -12.19
C MET A 231 -1.82 9.47 -13.23
N ARG A 232 -1.13 8.87 -14.21
CA ARG A 232 -0.49 9.60 -15.31
C ARG A 232 -1.53 10.34 -16.13
N ARG A 233 -2.60 9.67 -16.55
CA ARG A 233 -3.69 10.33 -17.29
C ARG A 233 -4.33 11.47 -16.49
N SER A 234 -4.54 11.28 -15.18
CA SER A 234 -5.07 12.35 -14.34
C SER A 234 -4.12 13.54 -14.25
N MET A 235 -2.80 13.32 -14.21
CA MET A 235 -1.81 14.40 -14.29
C MET A 235 -1.91 15.17 -15.61
N ASP A 236 -2.12 14.45 -16.70
CA ASP A 236 -2.13 15.05 -18.04
C ASP A 236 -3.44 15.79 -18.36
N THR A 237 -4.56 15.40 -17.73
CA THR A 237 -5.90 15.80 -18.21
C THR A 237 -6.87 16.31 -17.15
N SER A 238 -6.68 16.02 -15.86
CA SER A 238 -7.60 16.50 -14.82
C SER A 238 -7.29 17.94 -14.44
N GLU A 239 -8.25 18.84 -14.64
CA GLU A 239 -8.15 20.23 -14.21
C GLU A 239 -8.31 20.37 -12.68
N LEU A 240 -8.96 19.40 -12.03
CA LEU A 240 -9.18 19.41 -10.57
C LEU A 240 -7.96 18.96 -9.76
N LEU A 241 -7.10 18.09 -10.32
CA LEU A 241 -5.98 17.49 -9.58
C LEU A 241 -4.97 18.52 -9.05
N PRO A 242 -4.51 19.54 -9.83
CA PRO A 242 -3.60 20.55 -9.33
C PRO A 242 -4.14 21.32 -8.11
N TYR A 243 -5.43 21.71 -8.16
CA TYR A 243 -6.07 22.41 -7.06
C TYR A 243 -6.19 21.53 -5.81
N ARG A 244 -6.58 20.26 -5.96
CA ARG A 244 -6.59 19.30 -4.84
C ARG A 244 -5.22 19.21 -4.18
N ALA A 245 -4.18 18.96 -4.97
CA ALA A 245 -2.84 18.69 -4.47
C ALA A 245 -2.28 19.90 -3.69
N LYS A 246 -2.55 21.11 -4.18
CA LYS A 246 -2.02 22.35 -3.60
C LYS A 246 -2.87 22.90 -2.45
N GLU A 247 -4.18 22.95 -2.60
CA GLU A 247 -5.06 23.73 -1.71
C GLU A 247 -5.87 22.85 -0.73
N ILE A 248 -6.10 21.57 -1.05
CA ILE A 248 -6.99 20.71 -0.26
C ILE A 248 -6.21 19.73 0.61
N VAL A 249 -5.25 19.01 0.03
CA VAL A 249 -4.52 17.93 0.72
C VAL A 249 -3.77 18.42 1.98
N PRO A 250 -3.03 19.54 1.96
CA PRO A 250 -2.29 19.98 3.16
C PRO A 250 -3.19 20.18 4.39
N ASN A 251 -4.32 20.88 4.24
CA ASN A 251 -5.25 21.09 5.35
C ASN A 251 -5.94 19.79 5.80
N ARG A 252 -6.23 18.87 4.88
CA ARG A 252 -6.81 17.56 5.26
C ARG A 252 -5.84 16.72 6.07
N ILE A 253 -4.54 16.75 5.75
CA ILE A 253 -3.52 16.02 6.53
C ILE A 253 -3.45 16.57 7.94
N GLU A 254 -3.35 17.90 8.10
CA GLU A 254 -3.32 18.55 9.42
C GLU A 254 -4.50 18.11 10.28
N ARG A 255 -5.72 18.30 9.77
CA ARG A 255 -6.95 17.95 10.51
C ARG A 255 -7.09 16.45 10.77
N LEU A 256 -6.71 15.59 9.82
CA LEU A 256 -6.76 14.15 10.02
C LEU A 256 -5.80 13.71 11.13
N CYS A 257 -4.60 14.29 11.17
CA CYS A 257 -3.61 14.00 12.19
C CYS A 257 -4.07 14.49 13.57
N GLU A 258 -4.70 15.67 13.65
CA GLU A 258 -5.30 16.18 14.88
C GLU A 258 -6.45 15.30 15.36
N ALA A 259 -7.37 14.94 14.47
CA ALA A 259 -8.49 14.06 14.77
C ALA A 259 -8.01 12.70 15.29
N PHE A 260 -7.00 12.13 14.63
CA PHE A 260 -6.41 10.85 15.04
C PHE A 260 -5.73 10.93 16.41
N LYS A 261 -5.02 12.02 16.72
CA LYS A 261 -4.39 12.23 18.04
C LYS A 261 -5.43 12.43 19.15
N ALA A 262 -6.55 13.07 18.85
CA ALA A 262 -7.62 13.35 19.79
C ALA A 262 -8.64 12.20 19.93
N HIS A 263 -8.50 11.12 19.15
CA HIS A 263 -9.52 10.09 18.97
C HIS A 263 -10.90 10.65 18.58
N ASP A 264 -10.90 11.74 17.80
CA ASP A 264 -12.09 12.32 17.21
C ASP A 264 -12.49 11.49 15.98
N PHE A 265 -13.29 10.45 16.22
CA PHE A 265 -13.73 9.54 15.19
C PHE A 265 -14.57 10.23 14.11
N GLU A 266 -15.42 11.20 14.49
CA GLU A 266 -16.29 11.88 13.54
C GLU A 266 -15.50 12.67 12.51
N GLU A 267 -14.53 13.48 12.96
CA GLU A 267 -13.67 14.25 12.09
C GLU A 267 -12.77 13.34 11.24
N PHE A 268 -12.21 12.28 11.85
CA PHE A 268 -11.42 11.26 11.15
C PHE A 268 -12.21 10.62 9.99
N ALA A 269 -13.42 10.14 10.27
CA ALA A 269 -14.28 9.49 9.28
C ALA A 269 -14.73 10.47 8.20
N ARG A 270 -15.10 11.70 8.58
CA ARG A 270 -15.52 12.75 7.65
C ARG A 270 -14.42 13.12 6.65
N ILE A 271 -13.18 13.26 7.11
CA ILE A 271 -12.04 13.55 6.21
C ILE A 271 -11.75 12.35 5.31
N THR A 272 -11.72 11.14 5.87
CA THR A 272 -11.44 9.90 5.15
C THR A 272 -12.41 9.68 3.99
N MET A 273 -13.73 9.84 4.25
CA MET A 273 -14.76 9.75 3.21
C MET A 273 -14.63 10.86 2.17
N ALA A 274 -14.44 12.12 2.60
CA ALA A 274 -14.32 13.26 1.70
C ALA A 274 -13.07 13.17 0.80
N ASP A 275 -11.99 12.57 1.29
CA ASP A 275 -10.77 12.37 0.52
C ASP A 275 -10.87 11.23 -0.48
N SER A 276 -11.49 10.12 -0.08
CA SER A 276 -11.89 9.04 -0.99
C SER A 276 -12.74 9.58 -2.14
N ASN A 277 -13.80 10.32 -1.83
CA ASN A 277 -14.73 10.84 -2.84
C ASN A 277 -14.05 11.82 -3.79
N GLN A 278 -13.21 12.73 -3.28
CA GLN A 278 -12.51 13.68 -4.16
C GLN A 278 -11.47 12.99 -5.04
N PHE A 279 -10.82 11.92 -4.57
CA PHE A 279 -9.95 11.09 -5.40
C PHE A 279 -10.74 10.47 -6.57
N HIS A 280 -11.90 9.87 -6.32
CA HIS A 280 -12.74 9.32 -7.40
C HIS A 280 -13.36 10.41 -8.29
N ALA A 281 -13.61 11.62 -7.77
CA ALA A 281 -14.02 12.76 -8.59
C ALA A 281 -12.92 13.17 -9.60
N ILE A 282 -11.65 13.17 -9.20
CA ILE A 282 -10.52 13.40 -10.12
C ILE A 282 -10.38 12.28 -11.15
N CYS A 283 -10.64 11.03 -10.75
CA CYS A 283 -10.71 9.92 -11.69
C CYS A 283 -11.78 10.16 -12.76
N LEU A 284 -12.94 10.70 -12.39
CA LEU A 284 -14.01 11.05 -13.32
C LEU A 284 -13.69 12.29 -14.17
N ASP A 285 -12.93 13.25 -13.65
CA ASP A 285 -12.45 14.45 -14.36
C ASP A 285 -11.31 14.15 -15.34
N THR A 286 -10.68 12.98 -15.24
CA THR A 286 -9.63 12.52 -16.18
C THR A 286 -10.23 12.22 -17.56
N SER A 287 -9.44 12.40 -18.63
CA SER A 287 -9.87 12.11 -20.00
C SER A 287 -9.02 11.01 -20.66
N PRO A 288 -9.62 9.87 -21.09
CA PRO A 288 -10.99 9.41 -20.81
C PRO A 288 -11.23 9.16 -19.31
N PRO A 289 -12.50 9.21 -18.85
CA PRO A 289 -12.83 9.06 -17.43
C PRO A 289 -12.45 7.68 -16.90
N LEU A 290 -11.95 7.68 -15.67
CA LEU A 290 -11.59 6.49 -14.91
C LEU A 290 -12.72 6.17 -13.93
N LYS A 291 -13.34 4.99 -14.05
CA LYS A 291 -14.34 4.47 -13.10
C LYS A 291 -13.75 3.29 -12.34
N TYR A 292 -13.44 3.50 -11.06
CA TYR A 292 -12.94 2.45 -10.15
C TYR A 292 -14.03 1.89 -9.24
N MET A 293 -14.91 2.75 -8.73
CA MET A 293 -16.07 2.33 -7.93
C MET A 293 -17.15 1.73 -8.84
N SER A 294 -17.72 0.63 -8.39
CA SER A 294 -18.82 -0.07 -9.05
C SER A 294 -20.16 0.22 -8.38
N GLU A 295 -21.23 -0.41 -8.88
CA GLU A 295 -22.53 -0.40 -8.22
C GLU A 295 -22.46 -1.01 -6.81
N ALA A 296 -21.68 -2.08 -6.62
CA ALA A 296 -21.48 -2.69 -5.31
C ALA A 296 -20.71 -1.77 -4.35
N SER A 297 -19.74 -0.99 -4.86
CA SER A 297 -19.07 0.07 -4.07
C SER A 297 -20.08 1.10 -3.55
N TRP A 298 -21.02 1.53 -4.39
CA TRP A 298 -22.06 2.48 -4.00
C TRP A 298 -23.06 1.90 -3.00
N GLN A 299 -23.33 0.58 -3.04
CA GLN A 299 -24.11 -0.08 -1.98
C GLN A 299 -23.44 0.05 -0.61
N VAL A 300 -22.11 -0.07 -0.53
CA VAL A 300 -21.36 0.17 0.72
C VAL A 300 -21.48 1.63 1.17
N VAL A 301 -21.38 2.59 0.24
CA VAL A 301 -21.58 4.03 0.55
C VAL A 301 -22.96 4.25 1.16
N HIS A 302 -24.03 3.74 0.54
CA HIS A 302 -25.38 3.89 1.06
C HIS A 302 -25.57 3.24 2.43
N ALA A 303 -24.98 2.06 2.66
CA ALA A 303 -25.02 1.40 3.96
C ALA A 303 -24.36 2.27 5.06
N VAL A 304 -23.22 2.89 4.77
CA VAL A 304 -22.52 3.79 5.72
C VAL A 304 -23.30 5.08 5.97
N GLU A 305 -23.81 5.73 4.92
CA GLU A 305 -24.62 6.96 5.06
C GLU A 305 -25.89 6.70 5.88
N GLU A 306 -26.58 5.58 5.67
CA GLU A 306 -27.74 5.20 6.48
C GLU A 306 -27.33 4.85 7.92
N PHE A 307 -26.20 4.16 8.12
CA PHE A 307 -25.67 3.86 9.46
C PHE A 307 -25.40 5.15 10.26
N ASN A 308 -24.95 6.21 9.59
CA ASN A 308 -24.66 7.52 10.18
C ASN A 308 -25.90 8.44 10.31
N SER A 309 -27.08 8.04 9.80
CA SER A 309 -28.27 8.90 9.64
C SER A 309 -28.91 9.45 10.92
N ARG A 310 -28.35 9.14 12.10
CA ARG A 310 -28.83 9.61 13.42
C ARG A 310 -28.03 10.78 14.00
N GLY A 311 -27.25 11.46 13.17
CA GLY A 311 -26.54 12.70 13.53
C GLY A 311 -25.17 12.50 14.16
N GLN A 312 -24.68 11.26 14.24
CA GLN A 312 -23.33 10.93 14.69
C GLN A 312 -22.65 10.07 13.62
N ILE A 313 -21.47 10.48 13.17
CA ILE A 313 -20.67 9.69 12.23
C ILE A 313 -20.00 8.55 13.01
N ARG A 314 -20.39 7.30 12.73
CA ARG A 314 -19.91 6.07 13.38
C ARG A 314 -19.20 5.10 12.43
N ALA A 315 -19.30 5.35 11.12
CA ALA A 315 -18.54 4.65 10.11
C ALA A 315 -18.01 5.62 9.04
N GLY A 316 -16.79 5.38 8.55
CA GLY A 316 -16.16 6.14 7.47
C GLY A 316 -15.59 5.22 6.41
N TYR A 317 -16.12 5.28 5.19
CA TYR A 317 -15.59 4.49 4.06
C TYR A 317 -14.40 5.14 3.37
N THR A 318 -13.60 4.31 2.72
CA THR A 318 -12.59 4.73 1.76
C THR A 318 -12.40 3.69 0.66
N PHE A 319 -12.12 4.17 -0.54
CA PHE A 319 -11.92 3.34 -1.73
C PHE A 319 -10.60 3.73 -2.40
N ASP A 320 -9.78 2.74 -2.73
CA ASP A 320 -8.58 2.94 -3.55
C ASP A 320 -8.93 2.81 -5.04
N ALA A 321 -7.92 2.61 -5.90
CA ALA A 321 -8.10 2.44 -7.34
C ALA A 321 -8.66 1.03 -7.67
N GLY A 322 -9.86 0.74 -7.19
CA GLY A 322 -10.62 -0.49 -7.37
C GLY A 322 -11.95 -0.42 -6.61
N PRO A 323 -12.80 -1.45 -6.75
CA PRO A 323 -14.14 -1.40 -6.19
C PRO A 323 -14.20 -1.70 -4.69
N ASN A 324 -13.20 -2.41 -4.15
CA ASN A 324 -13.19 -2.85 -2.77
C ASN A 324 -13.23 -1.66 -1.80
N ALA A 325 -14.04 -1.81 -0.76
CA ALA A 325 -14.20 -0.82 0.28
C ALA A 325 -13.35 -1.17 1.49
N CYS A 326 -12.86 -0.15 2.18
CA CYS A 326 -12.46 -0.26 3.57
C CYS A 326 -13.33 0.69 4.38
N VAL A 327 -13.99 0.18 5.42
CA VAL A 327 -14.82 0.97 6.33
C VAL A 327 -14.15 1.01 7.69
N PHE A 328 -13.83 2.21 8.14
CA PHE A 328 -13.33 2.45 9.49
C PHE A 328 -14.50 2.71 10.44
N LEU A 329 -14.42 2.14 11.64
CA LEU A 329 -15.41 2.25 12.70
C LEU A 329 -14.79 1.82 14.04
N GLN A 330 -15.47 2.05 15.16
CA GLN A 330 -15.01 1.58 16.46
C GLN A 330 -15.43 0.13 16.72
N ASN A 331 -14.73 -0.56 17.61
CA ASN A 331 -14.97 -1.98 17.91
C ASN A 331 -16.44 -2.30 18.25
N GLU A 332 -17.11 -1.41 18.98
CA GLU A 332 -18.54 -1.55 19.33
C GLU A 332 -19.48 -1.45 18.13
N ASP A 333 -19.04 -0.81 17.04
CA ASP A 333 -19.83 -0.55 15.84
C ASP A 333 -19.70 -1.65 14.78
N VAL A 334 -18.76 -2.59 14.93
CA VAL A 334 -18.47 -3.63 13.91
C VAL A 334 -19.72 -4.46 13.61
N VAL A 335 -20.29 -5.07 14.65
CA VAL A 335 -21.46 -5.96 14.50
C VAL A 335 -22.71 -5.18 14.06
N PRO A 336 -23.05 -4.03 14.68
CA PRO A 336 -24.14 -3.19 14.19
C PRO A 336 -23.98 -2.77 12.72
N PHE A 337 -22.77 -2.44 12.28
CA PHE A 337 -22.51 -2.07 10.89
C PHE A 337 -22.64 -3.26 9.94
N LEU A 338 -22.15 -4.45 10.29
CA LEU A 338 -22.31 -5.62 9.43
C LEU A 338 -23.78 -6.04 9.28
N LEU A 339 -24.59 -5.90 10.33
CA LEU A 339 -26.04 -6.05 10.25
C LEU A 339 -26.69 -5.00 9.32
N GLN A 340 -26.20 -3.77 9.34
CA GLN A 340 -26.65 -2.74 8.41
C GLN A 340 -26.23 -3.10 6.97
N LEU A 341 -24.99 -3.56 6.78
CA LEU A 341 -24.42 -3.91 5.49
C LEU A 341 -25.15 -5.09 4.82
N SER A 342 -25.64 -6.07 5.60
CA SER A 342 -26.41 -7.20 5.07
C SER A 342 -27.76 -6.78 4.44
N ASN A 343 -28.21 -5.53 4.68
CA ASN A 343 -29.36 -4.99 3.97
C ASN A 343 -29.04 -4.57 2.52
N TYR A 344 -27.76 -4.42 2.18
CA TYR A 344 -27.24 -3.85 0.94
C TYR A 344 -26.41 -4.83 0.11
N LEU A 345 -25.76 -5.79 0.77
CA LEU A 345 -24.92 -6.81 0.14
C LEU A 345 -25.24 -8.20 0.70
N THR A 346 -25.09 -9.22 -0.15
CA THR A 346 -24.97 -10.61 0.32
C THR A 346 -23.58 -10.78 0.93
N LEU A 347 -23.51 -11.06 2.23
CA LEU A 347 -22.24 -11.27 2.94
C LEU A 347 -21.82 -12.75 2.86
N PRO A 348 -20.52 -13.07 3.05
CA PRO A 348 -20.07 -14.46 3.09
C PRO A 348 -20.81 -15.27 4.19
N PRO A 349 -21.15 -16.55 3.96
CA PRO A 349 -21.88 -17.37 4.94
C PRO A 349 -21.22 -17.42 6.31
N THR A 350 -19.89 -17.55 6.35
CA THR A 350 -19.12 -17.55 7.61
C THR A 350 -19.30 -16.25 8.39
N THR A 351 -19.30 -15.11 7.70
CA THR A 351 -19.51 -13.81 8.33
C THR A 351 -20.94 -13.65 8.83
N MET A 352 -21.92 -14.18 8.09
CA MET A 352 -23.33 -14.17 8.53
C MET A 352 -23.53 -14.99 9.80
N GLU A 353 -23.00 -16.22 9.84
CA GLU A 353 -23.05 -17.09 11.03
C GLU A 353 -22.43 -16.41 12.26
N ASP A 354 -21.26 -15.75 12.10
CA ASP A 354 -20.61 -15.02 13.19
C ASP A 354 -21.50 -13.89 13.72
N ILE A 355 -22.13 -13.11 12.83
CA ILE A 355 -23.02 -12.02 13.23
C ILE A 355 -24.25 -12.54 13.96
N GLU A 356 -24.91 -13.57 13.43
CA GLU A 356 -26.12 -14.16 14.03
C GLU A 356 -25.84 -14.67 15.45
N ASN A 357 -24.70 -15.32 15.64
CA ASN A 357 -24.26 -15.81 16.94
C ASN A 357 -24.01 -14.69 17.95
N ILE A 358 -23.36 -13.59 17.52
CA ILE A 358 -23.01 -12.48 18.41
C ILE A 358 -24.22 -11.58 18.71
N ALA A 359 -25.03 -11.28 17.70
CA ALA A 359 -26.16 -10.36 17.83
C ALA A 359 -27.47 -11.05 18.26
N HIS A 360 -27.50 -12.39 18.29
CA HIS A 360 -28.70 -13.18 18.60
C HIS A 360 -29.90 -12.81 17.70
N VAL A 361 -29.64 -12.65 16.41
CA VAL A 361 -30.64 -12.33 15.38
C VAL A 361 -30.60 -13.37 14.26
N ASP A 362 -31.72 -13.50 13.54
CA ASP A 362 -31.84 -14.33 12.33
C ASP A 362 -31.86 -13.39 11.12
N ILE A 363 -30.81 -13.42 10.28
CA ILE A 363 -30.67 -12.51 9.15
C ILE A 363 -31.20 -13.20 7.90
N LYS A 364 -32.38 -12.76 7.46
CA LYS A 364 -32.97 -13.26 6.22
C LYS A 364 -32.20 -12.77 5.00
N GLU A 365 -31.74 -13.70 4.16
CA GLU A 365 -31.19 -13.38 2.85
C GLU A 365 -32.21 -12.60 2.02
N LYS A 366 -31.74 -11.51 1.40
CA LYS A 366 -32.53 -10.71 0.46
C LYS A 366 -32.11 -11.05 -0.96
N ALA A 367 -33.09 -11.22 -1.84
CA ALA A 367 -32.84 -11.49 -3.25
C ALA A 367 -32.26 -10.26 -3.97
N ASN A 368 -31.43 -10.51 -4.99
CA ASN A 368 -30.89 -9.52 -5.93
C ASN A 368 -29.89 -8.49 -5.36
N LEU A 369 -29.21 -8.79 -4.25
CA LEU A 369 -28.10 -7.97 -3.76
C LEU A 369 -26.79 -8.31 -4.49
N CYS A 370 -25.86 -7.35 -4.54
CA CYS A 370 -24.48 -7.61 -4.96
C CYS A 370 -23.76 -8.47 -3.90
N ASN A 371 -22.76 -9.25 -4.32
CA ASN A 371 -22.04 -10.17 -3.44
C ASN A 371 -20.74 -9.55 -2.91
N ALA A 372 -20.54 -9.63 -1.59
CA ALA A 372 -19.21 -9.52 -0.99
C ALA A 372 -18.55 -10.90 -0.99
N LYS A 373 -17.41 -11.03 -1.69
CA LYS A 373 -16.61 -12.27 -1.73
C LYS A 373 -15.99 -12.62 -0.39
N ASN A 374 -15.55 -11.59 0.33
CA ASN A 374 -14.89 -11.76 1.62
C ASN A 374 -15.02 -10.49 2.47
N ILE A 375 -15.00 -10.66 3.78
CA ILE A 375 -14.97 -9.57 4.76
C ILE A 375 -13.80 -9.85 5.71
N VAL A 376 -12.90 -8.88 5.84
CA VAL A 376 -11.76 -8.96 6.75
C VAL A 376 -11.86 -7.83 7.75
N ILE A 377 -11.89 -8.17 9.04
CA ILE A 377 -11.96 -7.21 10.13
C ILE A 377 -10.56 -7.15 10.75
N SER A 378 -9.96 -5.96 10.76
CA SER A 378 -8.61 -5.76 11.29
C SER A 378 -8.54 -4.59 12.25
N GLY A 379 -7.55 -4.59 13.14
CA GLY A 379 -7.17 -3.44 13.95
C GLY A 379 -6.14 -2.56 13.25
N VAL A 380 -5.64 -1.55 13.97
CA VAL A 380 -4.47 -0.78 13.54
C VAL A 380 -3.24 -1.69 13.53
N GLY A 381 -2.55 -1.74 12.40
CA GLY A 381 -1.47 -2.68 12.15
C GLY A 381 -0.11 -2.24 12.69
N ALA A 382 0.65 -3.20 13.20
CA ALA A 382 2.00 -3.04 13.73
C ALA A 382 3.03 -2.73 12.63
N SER A 383 4.27 -2.48 13.06
CA SER A 383 5.38 -2.33 12.12
C SER A 383 5.77 -3.70 11.52
N PRO A 384 6.42 -3.72 10.34
CA PRO A 384 7.06 -4.92 9.80
C PRO A 384 7.85 -5.73 10.83
N LYS A 385 7.79 -7.06 10.72
CA LYS A 385 8.51 -7.97 11.61
C LYS A 385 9.44 -8.89 10.84
N VAL A 386 10.57 -9.22 11.47
CA VAL A 386 11.47 -10.29 11.03
C VAL A 386 10.90 -11.59 11.58
N ILE A 387 10.68 -12.57 10.70
CA ILE A 387 10.17 -13.91 11.04
C ILE A 387 11.35 -14.84 11.37
N SER A 388 12.38 -14.81 10.54
CA SER A 388 13.59 -15.61 10.72
C SER A 388 14.81 -14.93 10.08
N ASN A 389 15.96 -15.08 10.75
CA ASN A 389 17.28 -14.78 10.20
C ASN A 389 18.03 -16.09 10.03
N TYR A 390 18.67 -16.30 8.89
CA TYR A 390 19.64 -17.38 8.75
C TYR A 390 21.00 -16.74 8.46
N ASP A 391 21.80 -16.60 9.53
CA ASP A 391 23.19 -16.12 9.49
C ASP A 391 24.13 -17.15 8.84
#